data_AF-X1GZJ0-F1
#
_entry.id   AF-X1GZJ0-F1
#
_cell.length_a   1.000
_cell.length_b   1.000
_cell.length_c   1.000
_cell.angle_alpha   90.00
_cell.angle_beta   90.00
_cell.angle_gamma   90.00
#
_symmetry.space_group_name_H-M   'P 1'
#
loop_
_entity.id
_entity.type
_entity.pdbx_description
1 polymer ?
#
loop_
_entity_poly.entity_id
_entity_poly.type
_entity_poly.pdbx_seq_one_letter_code
_entity_poly.pdbx_strand_id
1 'polypeptide(L)'
;FQTHPETENRINYVKDLLIEKGIDIDRRATTDYLKVNIKYIFEESFCTGTISIDNIPIINLSFPKSHEIYLKMIEATQNLDKFISIDLAPYEINVLVEGTTSTLLIRNNKIISLDDLETAFINKSSREVLRGTQDKIKQALWEFKLKFPFDVKEDLED
;
A
#
# COMPACT_ATOMS: atom_id res chain seq x y z
N PHE A 1 -5.56 -6.84 45.90
CA PHE A 1 -6.57 -6.04 45.18
C PHE A 1 -5.92 -5.48 43.92
N GLN A 2 -6.21 -6.04 42.75
CA GLN A 2 -5.91 -5.38 41.47
C GLN A 2 -7.05 -4.40 41.22
N THR A 3 -6.80 -3.11 41.43
CA THR A 3 -7.78 -2.02 41.31
C THR A 3 -7.93 -1.49 39.89
N HIS A 4 -7.29 -2.12 38.90
CA HIS A 4 -7.41 -1.74 37.51
C HIS A 4 -7.87 -2.94 36.68
N PRO A 5 -8.95 -2.80 35.89
CA PRO A 5 -9.33 -3.81 34.92
C PRO A 5 -8.19 -4.02 33.93
N GLU A 6 -8.07 -5.23 33.41
CA GLU A 6 -7.06 -5.57 32.42
C GLU A 6 -7.11 -4.60 31.23
N THR A 7 -5.95 -4.35 30.62
CA THR A 7 -5.78 -3.37 29.54
C THR A 7 -6.79 -3.58 28.41
N GLU A 8 -7.11 -4.84 28.09
CA GLU A 8 -8.10 -5.21 27.08
C GLU A 8 -9.51 -4.72 27.44
N ASN A 9 -9.94 -4.89 28.69
CA ASN A 9 -11.24 -4.40 29.17
C ASN A 9 -11.32 -2.86 29.16
N ARG A 10 -10.20 -2.18 29.40
CA ARG A 10 -10.13 -0.72 29.31
C ARG A 10 -10.25 -0.21 27.88
N ILE A 11 -9.65 -0.94 26.93
CA ILE A 11 -9.71 -0.62 25.51
C ILE A 11 -11.14 -0.82 24.99
N ASN A 12 -11.78 -1.94 25.33
CA ASN A 12 -13.15 -2.23 24.92
C ASN A 12 -14.14 -1.20 25.49
N TYR A 13 -14.01 -0.84 26.77
CA TYR A 13 -14.85 0.21 27.38
C TYR A 13 -14.75 1.56 26.65
N VAL A 14 -13.54 1.97 26.26
CA VAL A 14 -13.35 3.23 25.52
C VAL A 14 -13.92 3.13 24.10
N LYS A 15 -13.77 1.97 23.45
CA LYS A 15 -14.33 1.71 22.12
C LYS A 15 -15.85 1.82 22.12
N ASP A 16 -16.52 1.14 23.06
CA ASP A 16 -17.98 1.13 23.17
C ASP A 16 -18.52 2.54 23.47
N LEU A 17 -17.84 3.31 24.33
CA LEU A 17 -18.20 4.69 24.66
C LEU A 17 -18.09 5.64 23.44
N LEU A 18 -17.11 5.41 22.56
CA LEU A 18 -16.93 6.21 21.34
C LEU A 18 -18.00 5.90 20.30
N ILE A 19 -18.36 4.61 20.16
CA ILE A 19 -19.47 4.15 19.31
C ILE A 19 -20.81 4.73 19.80
N GLU A 20 -21.10 4.63 21.11
CA GLU A 20 -22.33 5.19 21.72
C GLU A 20 -22.47 6.70 21.49
N LYS A 21 -21.35 7.42 21.41
CA LYS A 21 -21.34 8.88 21.20
C LYS A 21 -21.43 9.29 19.73
N GLY A 22 -21.53 8.33 18.80
CA GLY A 22 -21.53 8.61 17.35
C GLY A 22 -20.24 9.27 16.87
N ILE A 23 -19.15 9.13 17.65
CA ILE A 23 -17.84 9.59 17.25
C ILE A 23 -17.26 8.46 16.42
N ASP A 24 -17.27 8.63 15.10
CA ASP A 24 -16.59 7.71 14.22
C ASP A 24 -15.11 7.67 14.61
N ILE A 25 -14.60 6.48 14.91
CA ILE A 25 -13.20 6.31 15.26
C ILE A 25 -12.46 6.43 13.93
N ASP A 26 -12.05 7.65 13.60
CA ASP A 26 -11.17 7.91 12.47
C ASP A 26 -9.82 7.23 12.76
N ARG A 27 -9.69 5.98 12.29
CA ARG A 27 -8.51 5.10 12.47
C ARG A 27 -7.23 5.73 11.90
N ARG A 28 -7.31 6.86 11.22
CA ARG A 28 -6.16 7.64 10.76
C ARG A 28 -5.44 8.41 11.86
N ALA A 29 -6.11 8.77 12.96
CA ALA A 29 -5.53 9.71 13.92
C ALA A 29 -4.51 9.09 14.90
N THR A 30 -4.54 7.77 15.10
CA THR A 30 -3.71 7.12 16.15
C THR A 30 -2.71 6.11 15.64
N THR A 31 -2.77 5.71 14.37
CA THR A 31 -2.10 4.48 13.96
C THR A 31 -1.50 4.51 12.57
N ASP A 32 -0.17 4.56 12.63
CA ASP A 32 0.89 4.56 11.63
C ASP A 32 0.96 3.22 10.87
N TYR A 33 -0.17 2.77 10.34
CA TYR A 33 -0.43 1.34 10.11
C TYR A 33 0.11 0.75 8.80
N LEU A 34 0.17 1.47 7.68
CA LEU A 34 0.73 0.97 6.42
C LEU A 34 1.83 1.92 5.96
N LYS A 35 3.09 1.62 6.33
CA LYS A 35 4.23 2.49 6.01
C LYS A 35 4.74 2.21 4.60
N VAL A 36 4.59 3.19 3.71
CA VAL A 36 5.19 3.14 2.38
C VAL A 36 6.62 3.66 2.46
N ASN A 37 7.58 2.83 2.04
CA ASN A 37 8.99 3.17 2.05
C ASN A 37 9.59 2.96 0.67
N ILE A 38 10.61 3.74 0.35
CA ILE A 38 11.42 3.55 -0.85
C ILE A 38 12.87 3.35 -0.46
N LYS A 39 13.51 2.36 -1.07
CA LYS A 39 14.94 2.08 -0.93
C LYS A 39 15.61 2.12 -2.29
N TYR A 40 16.75 2.79 -2.35
CA TYR A 40 17.61 2.80 -3.53
C TYR A 40 18.91 2.06 -3.26
N ILE A 41 19.28 1.18 -4.18
CA ILE A 41 20.58 0.51 -4.21
C ILE A 41 21.30 0.99 -5.47
N PHE A 42 22.48 1.59 -5.30
CA PHE A 42 23.28 2.11 -6.40
C PHE A 42 24.42 1.14 -6.70
N GLU A 43 24.45 0.61 -7.91
CA GLU A 43 25.49 -0.31 -8.39
C GLU A 43 26.10 0.25 -9.67
N GLU A 44 27.37 0.62 -9.64
CA GLU A 44 28.12 1.16 -10.80
C GLU A 44 27.33 2.19 -11.64
N SER A 45 26.72 1.75 -12.75
CA SER A 45 25.96 2.58 -13.70
C SER A 45 24.44 2.52 -13.51
N PHE A 46 23.97 1.64 -12.63
CA PHE A 46 22.56 1.36 -12.39
C PHE A 46 22.11 1.80 -10.99
N CYS A 47 20.80 1.99 -10.88
CA CYS A 47 20.08 2.24 -9.65
C CYS A 47 18.89 1.29 -9.61
N THR A 48 18.74 0.58 -8.50
CA THR A 48 17.57 -0.25 -8.24
C THR A 48 16.74 0.44 -7.17
N GLY A 49 15.53 0.88 -7.56
CA GLY A 49 14.54 1.43 -6.66
C GLY A 49 13.54 0.35 -6.26
N THR A 50 13.34 0.16 -4.95
CA THR A 50 12.36 -0.76 -4.39
C THR A 50 11.37 0.03 -3.53
N ILE A 51 10.08 -0.03 -3.87
CA ILE A 51 8.99 0.49 -3.03
C ILE A 51 8.42 -0.68 -2.24
N SER A 52 8.22 -0.46 -0.95
CA SER A 52 7.69 -1.44 -0.01
C SER A 52 6.53 -0.86 0.79
N ILE A 53 5.56 -1.70 1.14
CA ILE A 53 4.51 -1.42 2.12
C ILE A 53 4.76 -2.35 3.31
N ASP A 54 4.98 -1.80 4.51
CA ASP A 54 5.27 -2.59 5.73
C ASP A 54 6.34 -3.68 5.52
N ASN A 55 7.43 -3.31 4.85
CA ASN A 55 8.55 -4.19 4.45
C ASN A 55 8.24 -5.24 3.36
N ILE A 56 7.04 -5.27 2.80
CA ILE A 56 6.70 -6.11 1.64
C ILE A 56 7.06 -5.35 0.35
N PRO A 57 8.04 -5.81 -0.44
CA PRO A 57 8.48 -5.10 -1.65
C PRO A 57 7.45 -5.25 -2.78
N ILE A 58 6.75 -4.18 -3.12
CA ILE A 58 5.66 -4.16 -4.10
C ILE A 58 6.10 -3.77 -5.51
N ILE A 59 7.08 -2.88 -5.64
CA ILE A 59 7.64 -2.44 -6.92
C ILE A 59 9.15 -2.59 -6.81
N ASN A 60 9.77 -3.20 -7.82
CA ASN A 60 11.21 -3.25 -7.94
C ASN A 60 11.58 -2.91 -9.39
N LEU A 61 12.31 -1.81 -9.58
CA LEU A 61 12.73 -1.31 -10.89
C LEU A 61 14.23 -1.08 -10.86
N SER A 62 14.92 -1.57 -11.88
CA SER A 62 16.34 -1.30 -12.11
C SER A 62 16.47 -0.40 -13.34
N PHE A 63 17.18 0.70 -13.21
CA PHE A 63 17.32 1.71 -14.26
C PHE A 63 18.70 2.39 -14.21
N PRO A 64 19.19 2.95 -15.34
CA PRO A 64 20.42 3.74 -15.35
C PRO A 64 20.32 4.97 -14.45
N LYS A 65 21.43 5.39 -13.82
CA LYS A 65 21.45 6.53 -12.87
C LYS A 65 20.94 7.87 -13.44
N SER A 66 20.93 8.04 -14.77
CA SER A 66 20.47 9.24 -15.46
C SER A 66 18.99 9.24 -15.83
N HIS A 67 18.23 8.21 -15.44
CA HIS A 67 16.86 8.02 -15.92
C HIS A 67 15.82 8.73 -15.03
N GLU A 68 14.80 9.33 -15.67
CA GLU A 68 13.65 9.98 -15.01
C GLU A 68 12.82 9.03 -14.10
N ILE A 69 13.07 7.72 -14.18
CA ILE A 69 12.42 6.70 -13.34
C ILE A 69 12.65 6.99 -11.86
N TYR A 70 13.80 7.57 -11.49
CA TYR A 70 14.06 7.98 -10.11
C TYR A 70 12.95 8.87 -9.54
N LEU A 71 12.58 9.93 -10.27
CA LEU A 71 11.53 10.87 -9.84
C LEU A 71 10.15 10.21 -9.86
N LYS A 72 9.86 9.41 -10.89
CA LYS A 72 8.60 8.63 -10.96
C LYS A 72 8.43 7.72 -9.75
N MET A 73 9.50 7.10 -9.25
CA MET A 73 9.42 6.24 -8.07
C MET A 73 9.18 7.03 -6.77
N ILE A 74 9.74 8.23 -6.63
CA ILE A 74 9.45 9.11 -5.50
C ILE A 74 7.98 9.54 -5.54
N GLU A 75 7.51 10.01 -6.70
CA GLU A 75 6.11 10.42 -6.89
C GLU A 75 5.15 9.26 -6.61
N ALA A 76 5.47 8.06 -7.13
CA ALA A 76 4.70 6.85 -6.88
C ALA A 76 4.63 6.49 -5.40
N THR A 77 5.74 6.66 -4.67
CA THR A 77 5.80 6.41 -3.22
C THR A 77 4.88 7.38 -2.46
N GLN A 78 4.94 8.67 -2.79
CA GLN A 78 4.09 9.69 -2.18
C GLN A 78 2.60 9.47 -2.50
N ASN A 79 2.29 9.12 -3.74
CA ASN A 79 0.93 8.81 -4.16
C ASN A 79 0.41 7.54 -3.46
N LEU A 80 1.23 6.50 -3.35
CA LEU A 80 0.90 5.30 -2.59
C LEU A 80 0.61 5.64 -1.14
N ASP A 81 1.49 6.38 -0.47
CA ASP A 81 1.33 6.78 0.93
C ASP A 81 0.02 7.57 1.16
N LYS A 82 -0.33 8.45 0.22
CA LYS A 82 -1.55 9.24 0.27
C LYS A 82 -2.84 8.42 0.08
N PHE A 83 -2.82 7.47 -0.86
CA PHE A 83 -4.03 6.75 -1.28
C PHE A 83 -4.18 5.38 -0.64
N ILE A 84 -3.12 4.82 -0.07
CA ILE A 84 -3.20 3.55 0.63
C ILE A 84 -3.95 3.75 1.95
N SER A 85 -4.88 2.83 2.21
CA SER A 85 -5.66 2.79 3.43
C SER A 85 -6.03 1.34 3.72
N ILE A 86 -6.23 1.01 5.00
CA ILE A 86 -6.64 -0.34 5.42
C ILE A 86 -7.99 -0.72 4.81
N ASP A 87 -8.84 0.28 4.63
CA ASP A 87 -10.17 0.14 4.04
C ASP A 87 -10.13 0.13 2.51
N LEU A 88 -8.94 0.16 1.89
CA LEU A 88 -8.81 0.05 0.45
C LEU A 88 -9.29 -1.34 0.00
N ALA A 89 -10.32 -1.35 -0.82
CA ALA A 89 -10.87 -2.59 -1.32
C ALA A 89 -10.06 -3.09 -2.54
N PRO A 90 -9.92 -4.41 -2.73
CA PRO A 90 -9.09 -4.96 -3.80
C PRO A 90 -9.46 -4.51 -5.22
N TYR A 91 -10.73 -4.17 -5.46
CA TYR A 91 -11.24 -3.69 -6.74
C TYR A 91 -10.91 -2.20 -7.02
N GLU A 92 -10.48 -1.46 -5.99
CA GLU A 92 -10.10 -0.06 -6.15
C GLU A 92 -8.71 0.11 -6.75
N ILE A 93 -7.91 -0.97 -6.76
CA ILE A 93 -6.58 -1.01 -7.37
C ILE A 93 -6.71 -1.58 -8.78
N ASN A 94 -6.43 -0.77 -9.79
CA ASN A 94 -6.60 -1.12 -11.19
C ASN A 94 -5.31 -0.90 -11.98
N VAL A 95 -5.12 -1.69 -13.05
CA VAL A 95 -4.01 -1.51 -14.00
C VAL A 95 -4.62 -1.23 -15.36
N LEU A 96 -4.42 -0.01 -15.85
CA LEU A 96 -4.76 0.40 -17.21
C LEU A 96 -3.58 0.09 -18.13
N VAL A 97 -3.86 -0.41 -19.34
CA VAL A 97 -2.82 -0.67 -20.35
C VAL A 97 -3.19 0.09 -21.62
N GLU A 98 -2.30 0.97 -22.05
CA GLU A 98 -2.43 1.82 -23.23
C GLU A 98 -1.19 1.59 -24.12
N GLY A 99 -1.30 0.67 -25.08
CA GLY A 99 -0.20 0.30 -25.96
C GLY A 99 0.97 -0.33 -25.19
N THR A 100 2.14 0.34 -25.21
CA THR A 100 3.37 -0.07 -24.48
C THR A 100 3.45 0.49 -23.06
N THR A 101 2.50 1.36 -22.69
CA THR A 101 2.45 1.97 -21.38
C THR A 101 1.40 1.31 -20.51
N SER A 102 1.75 1.05 -19.26
CA SER A 102 0.82 0.56 -18.25
C SER A 102 0.78 1.53 -17.08
N THR A 103 -0.40 1.73 -16.50
CA THR A 103 -0.62 2.67 -15.41
C THR A 103 -1.34 1.99 -14.26
N LEU A 104 -0.79 2.13 -13.04
CA LEU A 104 -1.41 1.69 -11.81
C LEU A 104 -2.28 2.82 -11.25
N LEU A 105 -3.54 2.49 -10.97
CA LEU A 105 -4.57 3.40 -10.47
C LEU A 105 -5.09 2.91 -9.13
N ILE A 106 -5.30 3.82 -8.18
CA ILE A 106 -6.02 3.56 -6.93
C ILE A 106 -7.19 4.54 -6.85
N ARG A 107 -8.44 4.04 -6.79
CA ARG A 107 -9.65 4.88 -6.75
C ARG A 107 -9.66 5.96 -7.85
N ASN A 108 -9.18 5.61 -9.05
CA ASN A 108 -9.00 6.50 -10.21
C ASN A 108 -7.84 7.51 -10.13
N ASN A 109 -7.01 7.46 -9.08
CA ASN A 109 -5.81 8.29 -8.97
C ASN A 109 -4.60 7.55 -9.53
N LYS A 110 -3.84 8.22 -10.40
CA LYS A 110 -2.60 7.70 -10.97
C LYS A 110 -1.54 7.56 -9.88
N ILE A 111 -1.05 6.33 -9.70
CA ILE A 111 0.06 6.03 -8.81
C ILE A 111 1.37 6.10 -9.56
N ILE A 112 1.50 5.28 -10.60
CA ILE A 112 2.69 5.20 -11.44
C ILE A 112 2.30 4.76 -12.84
N SER A 113 2.98 5.33 -13.84
CA SER A 113 2.90 4.89 -15.23
C SER A 113 4.30 4.46 -15.67
N LEU A 114 4.37 3.28 -16.28
CA LEU A 114 5.59 2.67 -16.78
C LEU A 114 5.44 2.36 -18.27
N ASP A 115 6.46 2.67 -19.06
CA ASP A 115 6.60 2.16 -20.42
C ASP A 115 7.43 0.87 -20.46
N ASP A 116 7.20 0.02 -21.46
CA ASP A 116 7.98 -1.20 -21.66
C ASP A 116 9.49 -0.93 -21.81
N LEU A 117 9.90 0.23 -22.34
CA LEU A 117 11.32 0.64 -22.39
C LEU A 117 11.91 0.85 -21.00
N GLU A 118 11.10 1.31 -20.04
CA GLU A 118 11.52 1.58 -18.66
C GLU A 118 11.67 0.29 -17.84
N THR A 119 10.91 -0.75 -18.21
CA THR A 119 10.97 -2.08 -17.57
C THR A 119 11.81 -3.09 -18.35
N ALA A 120 12.35 -2.71 -19.51
CA ALA A 120 13.19 -3.57 -20.34
C ALA A 120 14.39 -4.15 -19.57
N PHE A 121 14.97 -3.37 -18.64
CA PHE A 121 16.12 -3.79 -17.83
C PHE A 121 15.84 -4.98 -16.90
N ILE A 122 14.58 -5.19 -16.53
CA ILE A 122 14.16 -6.32 -15.70
C ILE A 122 13.53 -7.45 -16.52
N ASN A 123 13.67 -7.40 -17.86
CA ASN A 123 13.12 -8.37 -18.82
C ASN A 123 11.63 -8.67 -18.60
N LYS A 124 10.86 -7.63 -18.24
CA LYS A 124 9.41 -7.72 -18.04
C LYS A 124 8.72 -6.56 -18.73
N SER A 125 7.50 -6.79 -19.22
CA SER A 125 6.64 -5.71 -19.70
C SER A 125 6.16 -4.83 -18.55
N SER A 126 5.85 -3.58 -18.85
CA SER A 126 5.24 -2.63 -17.91
C SER A 126 3.98 -3.22 -17.26
N ARG A 127 3.20 -3.96 -18.06
CA ARG A 127 1.99 -4.66 -17.64
C ARG A 127 2.27 -5.74 -16.59
N GLU A 128 3.28 -6.58 -16.81
CA GLU A 128 3.64 -7.66 -15.88
C GLU A 128 4.14 -7.10 -14.55
N VAL A 129 4.94 -6.03 -14.61
CA VAL A 129 5.43 -5.35 -13.40
C VAL A 129 4.26 -4.79 -12.61
N LEU A 130 3.36 -4.02 -13.24
CA LEU A 130 2.25 -3.38 -12.53
C LEU A 130 1.17 -4.36 -12.08
N ARG A 131 0.93 -5.47 -12.80
CA ARG A 131 0.09 -6.56 -12.31
C ARG A 131 0.70 -7.24 -11.09
N GLY A 132 2.00 -7.55 -11.14
CA GLY A 132 2.71 -8.11 -9.98
C GLY A 132 2.67 -7.15 -8.78
N THR A 133 2.77 -5.85 -9.02
CA THR A 133 2.61 -4.82 -7.99
C THR A 133 1.19 -4.80 -7.43
N GLN A 134 0.17 -4.82 -8.28
CA GLN A 134 -1.24 -4.87 -7.86
C GLN A 134 -1.48 -6.07 -6.93
N ASP A 135 -1.01 -7.25 -7.32
CA ASP A 135 -1.20 -8.48 -6.54
C ASP A 135 -0.47 -8.41 -5.19
N LYS A 136 0.73 -7.85 -5.17
CA LYS A 136 1.48 -7.63 -3.92
C LYS A 136 0.86 -6.58 -3.01
N ILE A 137 0.27 -5.53 -3.54
CA ILE A 137 -0.49 -4.56 -2.72
C ILE A 137 -1.70 -5.25 -2.10
N LYS A 138 -2.44 -6.06 -2.88
CA LYS A 138 -3.56 -6.85 -2.34
C LYS A 138 -3.10 -7.82 -1.25
N GLN A 139 -1.97 -8.50 -1.47
CA GLN A 139 -1.37 -9.37 -0.47
C GLN A 139 -1.01 -8.60 0.80
N ALA A 140 -0.33 -7.46 0.68
CA ALA A 140 0.06 -6.63 1.83
C ALA A 140 -1.16 -6.18 2.64
N LEU A 141 -2.23 -5.72 1.96
CA LEU A 141 -3.49 -5.35 2.61
C LEU A 141 -4.17 -6.55 3.28
N TRP A 142 -4.14 -7.72 2.66
CA TRP A 142 -4.73 -8.93 3.25
C TRP A 142 -3.96 -9.44 4.46
N GLU A 143 -2.62 -9.50 4.38
CA GLU A 143 -1.76 -9.86 5.52
C GLU A 143 -1.94 -8.88 6.67
N PHE A 144 -2.12 -7.60 6.36
CA PHE A 144 -2.42 -6.59 7.35
C PHE A 144 -3.77 -6.86 8.03
N LYS A 145 -4.85 -7.10 7.25
CA LYS A 145 -6.17 -7.43 7.79
C LYS A 145 -6.15 -8.69 8.67
N LEU A 146 -5.37 -9.71 8.31
CA LEU A 146 -5.21 -10.93 9.12
C LEU A 146 -4.50 -10.72 10.45
N LYS A 147 -3.49 -9.83 10.47
CA LYS A 147 -2.71 -9.55 11.68
C LYS A 147 -3.44 -8.63 12.66
N PHE A 148 -4.59 -8.09 12.26
CA PHE A 148 -5.42 -7.28 13.15
C PHE A 148 -6.29 -8.16 14.04
N PRO A 149 -6.25 -7.98 15.37
CA PRO A 149 -7.08 -8.72 16.31
C PRO A 149 -8.56 -8.29 16.28
N PHE A 150 -8.93 -7.32 15.44
CA PHE A 150 -10.32 -6.93 15.24
C PHE A 150 -10.87 -7.68 14.02
N ASP A 151 -11.41 -8.85 14.34
CA ASP A 151 -12.32 -9.64 13.52
C ASP A 151 -13.31 -8.68 12.84
N VAL A 152 -13.17 -8.47 11.52
CA VAL A 152 -14.24 -7.89 10.71
C VAL A 152 -15.24 -9.02 10.52
N LYS A 153 -16.01 -9.31 11.56
CA LYS A 153 -17.32 -9.91 11.34
C LYS A 153 -18.12 -8.82 10.65
N GLU A 154 -18.24 -8.95 9.33
CA GLU A 154 -19.41 -8.46 8.63
C GLU A 154 -20.62 -8.96 9.43
N ASP A 155 -21.32 -8.03 10.07
CA ASP A 155 -22.73 -8.20 10.36
C ASP A 155 -23.43 -8.36 9.01
N LEU A 156 -23.46 -9.61 8.52
CA LEU A 156 -24.46 -10.06 7.57
C LEU A 156 -25.78 -10.08 8.35
N GLU A 157 -26.44 -8.94 8.39
CA GLU A 157 -27.86 -8.87 8.73
C GLU A 157 -28.67 -9.64 7.67
N ASP A 158 -29.67 -10.38 8.18
CA ASP A 158 -30.55 -11.38 7.54
C ASP A 158 -31.15 -11.04 6.16
#